data_AF-A0A383A7R9-F1
#
_entry.id   AF-A0A383A7R9-F1
#
_cell.length_a   1.000
_cell.length_b   1.000
_cell.length_c   1.000
_cell.angle_alpha   90.00
_cell.angle_beta   90.00
_cell.angle_gamma   90.00
#
_symmetry.space_group_name_H-M   'P 1'
#
loop_
_entity.id
_entity.type
_entity.pdbx_description
1 polymer ?
#
loop_
_entity_poly.entity_id
_entity_poly.type
_entity_poly.pdbx_seq_one_letter_code
_entity_poly.pdbx_strand_id
1 'polypeptide(L)'
;MRSGFRGASKEAGKDRSWPQRVLLYTVSVVRVVVSRFPSKVRSLVADVVAAVIYWPLAKFSRLVEKVGGDPSLVPLFQYRHRSFFVTRNDALDRFGTRLEKRYSKEGVRQLLEGAGFEKVVFSEDPPWWVAVARR
;
A
#
# COMPACT_ATOMS: atom_id res chain seq x y z
N MET A 1 -3.34 23.70 -10.62
CA MET A 1 -3.16 22.23 -10.51
C MET A 1 -2.06 21.77 -9.54
N ARG A 2 -0.87 22.39 -9.46
CA ARG A 2 0.22 21.91 -8.56
C ARG A 2 0.04 22.20 -7.06
N SER A 3 -0.82 23.15 -6.67
CA SER A 3 -1.06 23.49 -5.26
C SER A 3 -1.92 22.45 -4.55
N GLY A 4 -3.02 21.99 -5.17
CA GLY A 4 -3.91 20.96 -4.61
C GLY A 4 -3.21 19.62 -4.34
N PHE A 5 -2.26 19.24 -5.19
CA PHE A 5 -1.52 17.97 -5.09
C PHE A 5 -0.66 17.85 -3.80
N ARG A 6 -0.21 18.99 -3.25
CA ARG A 6 0.60 19.02 -2.02
C ARG A 6 -0.24 19.11 -0.75
N GLY A 7 -1.43 19.73 -0.81
CA GLY A 7 -2.37 19.79 0.32
C GLY A 7 -2.94 18.42 0.66
N ALA A 8 -3.46 17.70 -0.35
CA ALA A 8 -4.12 16.41 -0.17
C ALA A 8 -3.22 15.29 0.41
N SER A 9 -1.89 15.37 0.21
CA SER A 9 -0.96 14.40 0.80
C SER A 9 -0.61 14.71 2.26
N LYS A 10 -0.67 15.99 2.67
CA LYS A 10 -0.44 16.39 4.08
C LYS A 10 -1.60 15.96 4.98
N GLU A 11 -2.84 15.97 4.48
CA GLU A 11 -4.01 15.57 5.26
C GLU A 11 -4.06 14.07 5.58
N ALA A 12 -3.45 13.22 4.73
CA ALA A 12 -3.40 11.78 4.89
C ALA A 12 -2.72 11.28 6.20
N GLY A 13 -2.01 12.15 6.90
CA GLY A 13 -1.28 11.81 8.12
C GLY A 13 -1.94 12.24 9.43
N LYS A 14 -3.02 13.04 9.38
CA LYS A 14 -3.55 13.74 10.55
C LYS A 14 -4.10 12.80 11.64
N ASP A 15 -4.76 11.71 11.23
CA ASP A 15 -5.49 10.81 12.15
C ASP A 15 -4.73 9.51 12.49
N ARG A 16 -3.44 9.41 12.14
CA ARG A 16 -2.64 8.19 12.37
C ARG A 16 -2.08 8.13 13.79
N SER A 17 -2.15 6.95 14.41
CA SER A 17 -1.54 6.67 15.71
C SER A 17 -0.01 6.66 15.65
N TRP A 18 0.66 6.82 16.80
CA TRP A 18 2.13 6.84 16.88
C TRP A 18 2.80 5.59 16.25
N PRO A 19 2.35 4.35 16.52
CA PRO A 19 2.95 3.16 15.90
C PRO A 19 2.84 3.16 14.37
N GLN A 20 1.71 3.62 13.83
CA GLN A 20 1.50 3.72 12.39
C GLN A 20 2.45 4.74 11.75
N ARG A 21 2.69 5.87 12.42
CA ARG A 21 3.63 6.89 11.94
C ARG A 21 5.05 6.36 11.91
N VAL A 22 5.49 5.68 12.97
CA VAL A 22 6.83 5.07 13.05
C VAL A 22 7.00 4.02 11.94
N LEU A 23 6.05 3.10 11.81
CA LEU A 23 6.09 2.07 10.77
C LEU A 23 6.20 2.68 9.36
N LEU A 24 5.35 3.66 9.05
CA LEU A 24 5.36 4.31 7.74
C LEU A 24 6.62 5.12 7.48
N TYR A 25 7.16 5.77 8.50
CA TYR A 25 8.44 6.48 8.42
C TYR A 25 9.57 5.49 8.08
N THR A 26 9.68 4.40 8.84
CA THR A 26 10.68 3.34 8.60
C THR A 26 10.57 2.78 7.19
N VAL A 27 9.36 2.42 6.72
CA VAL A 27 9.14 1.94 5.34
C VAL A 27 9.56 2.98 4.30
N SER A 28 9.34 4.27 4.57
CA SER A 28 9.73 5.36 3.66
C SER A 28 11.26 5.50 3.59
N VAL A 29 11.95 5.41 4.73
CA VAL A 29 13.42 5.43 4.79
C VAL A 29 14.00 4.24 4.01
N VAL A 30 13.52 3.04 4.29
CA VAL A 30 13.96 1.82 3.58
C VAL A 30 13.74 1.97 2.07
N ARG A 31 12.58 2.46 1.63
CA ARG A 31 12.33 2.72 0.20
C ARG A 31 13.33 3.70 -0.40
N VAL A 32 13.57 4.85 0.23
CA VAL A 32 14.47 5.87 -0.32
C VAL A 32 15.89 5.33 -0.48
N VAL A 33 16.33 4.47 0.46
CA VAL A 33 17.62 3.79 0.39
C VAL A 33 17.61 2.73 -0.72
N VAL A 34 16.64 1.81 -0.70
CA VAL A 34 16.56 0.67 -1.64
C VAL A 34 16.42 1.12 -3.09
N SER A 35 15.56 2.12 -3.35
CA SER A 35 15.27 2.65 -4.68
C SER A 35 16.44 3.39 -5.37
N ARG A 36 17.57 3.57 -4.67
CA ARG A 36 18.81 4.13 -5.23
C ARG A 36 19.76 3.06 -5.76
N PHE A 37 19.59 1.79 -5.39
CA PHE A 37 20.45 0.70 -5.82
C PHE A 37 20.14 0.20 -7.25
N PRO A 38 21.09 -0.53 -7.89
CA PRO A 38 20.85 -1.18 -9.18
C PRO A 38 19.72 -2.22 -9.10
N SER A 39 19.17 -2.56 -10.27
CA SER A 39 17.98 -3.44 -10.40
C SER A 39 18.10 -4.77 -9.63
N LYS A 40 19.28 -5.40 -9.68
CA LYS A 40 19.53 -6.69 -9.00
C LYS A 40 19.35 -6.60 -7.48
N VAL A 41 19.84 -5.54 -6.85
CA VAL A 41 19.72 -5.33 -5.40
C VAL A 41 18.27 -5.04 -5.01
N ARG A 42 17.57 -4.21 -5.80
CA ARG A 42 16.13 -3.94 -5.58
C ARG A 42 15.30 -5.23 -5.66
N SER A 43 15.59 -6.06 -6.66
CA SER A 43 14.98 -7.38 -6.81
C SER A 43 15.25 -8.28 -5.60
N LEU A 44 16.51 -8.37 -5.16
CA LEU A 44 16.88 -9.18 -3.99
C LEU A 44 16.17 -8.72 -2.72
N VAL A 45 16.08 -7.41 -2.49
CA VAL A 45 15.33 -6.85 -1.35
C VAL A 45 13.85 -7.23 -1.44
N ALA A 46 13.24 -7.15 -2.62
CA ALA A 46 11.86 -7.57 -2.83
C ALA A 46 11.66 -9.07 -2.56
N ASP A 47 12.59 -9.92 -3.01
CA ASP A 47 12.60 -11.36 -2.75
C ASP A 47 12.64 -11.66 -1.24
N VAL A 48 13.56 -11.03 -0.51
CA VAL A 48 13.71 -11.20 0.94
C VAL A 48 12.48 -10.71 1.69
N VAL A 49 11.98 -9.51 1.39
CA VAL A 49 10.79 -8.95 2.05
C VAL A 49 9.56 -9.80 1.75
N ALA A 50 9.41 -10.29 0.52
CA ALA A 50 8.31 -11.16 0.16
C ALA A 50 8.38 -12.49 0.91
N ALA A 51 9.56 -13.12 0.99
CA ALA A 51 9.76 -14.42 1.63
C ALA A 51 9.63 -14.37 3.17
N VAL A 52 10.12 -13.30 3.80
CA VAL A 52 10.21 -13.20 5.27
C VAL A 52 9.01 -12.51 5.90
N ILE A 53 8.38 -11.56 5.18
CA ILE A 53 7.30 -10.73 5.75
C ILE A 53 5.96 -11.01 5.06
N TYR A 54 5.88 -10.79 3.74
CA TYR A 54 4.57 -10.80 3.06
C TYR A 54 4.00 -12.21 3.01
N TRP A 55 4.81 -13.17 2.58
CA TRP A 55 4.36 -14.54 2.38
C TRP A 55 3.96 -15.23 3.69
N PRO A 56 4.75 -15.18 4.79
CA PRO A 56 4.35 -15.78 6.05
C PRO A 56 3.07 -15.17 6.61
N LEU A 57 2.93 -13.84 6.60
CA LEU A 57 1.73 -13.15 7.08
C LEU A 57 0.50 -13.48 6.21
N ALA A 58 0.66 -13.55 4.89
CA ALA A 58 -0.39 -13.94 3.98
C ALA A 58 -0.84 -15.40 4.20
N LYS A 59 0.10 -16.33 4.43
CA LYS A 59 -0.21 -17.73 4.73
C LYS A 59 -0.86 -17.90 6.10
N PHE A 60 -0.40 -17.14 7.10
CA PHE A 60 -1.04 -17.11 8.40
C PHE A 60 -2.49 -16.61 8.31
N SER A 61 -2.72 -15.51 7.58
CA SER A 61 -4.07 -15.00 7.30
C SER A 61 -4.97 -16.05 6.64
N ARG A 62 -4.42 -16.81 5.66
CA ARG A 62 -5.15 -17.90 5.01
C ARG A 62 -5.45 -19.05 5.98
N LEU A 63 -4.56 -19.32 6.93
CA LEU A 63 -4.79 -20.34 7.96
C LEU A 63 -5.91 -19.92 8.90
N VAL A 64 -5.90 -18.66 9.37
CA VAL A 64 -6.96 -18.07 10.20
C VAL A 64 -8.33 -18.19 9.53
N GLU A 65 -8.42 -17.81 8.25
CA GLU A 65 -9.66 -17.95 7.46
C GLU A 65 -10.12 -19.41 7.35
N LYS A 66 -9.19 -20.35 7.13
CA LYS A 66 -9.51 -21.78 7.02
C LYS A 66 -10.07 -22.39 8.31
N VAL A 67 -9.67 -21.86 9.48
CA VAL A 67 -10.20 -22.32 10.77
C VAL A 67 -11.45 -21.54 11.20
N GLY A 68 -12.02 -20.71 10.31
CA GLY A 68 -13.24 -19.94 10.56
C GLY A 68 -13.03 -18.62 11.31
N GLY A 69 -11.78 -18.19 11.51
CA GLY A 69 -11.46 -16.90 12.12
C GLY A 69 -11.51 -15.74 11.11
N ASP A 70 -11.53 -14.50 11.61
CA ASP A 70 -11.46 -13.31 10.78
C ASP A 70 -10.01 -12.99 10.38
N PRO A 71 -9.63 -13.12 9.09
CA PRO A 71 -8.29 -12.81 8.62
C PRO A 71 -7.98 -11.31 8.66
N SER A 72 -8.97 -10.42 8.76
CA SER A 72 -8.79 -8.96 8.69
C SER A 72 -7.88 -8.41 9.81
N LEU A 73 -7.78 -9.14 10.92
CA LEU A 73 -6.92 -8.82 12.06
C LEU A 73 -5.43 -9.05 11.78
N VAL A 74 -5.09 -9.82 10.76
CA VAL A 74 -3.70 -10.12 10.39
C VAL A 74 -3.20 -9.07 9.40
N PRO A 75 -2.04 -8.41 9.65
CA PRO A 75 -1.44 -7.53 8.66
C PRO A 75 -1.21 -8.26 7.34
N LEU A 76 -1.44 -7.57 6.22
CA LEU A 76 -1.27 -8.14 4.86
C LEU A 76 -2.26 -9.27 4.50
N PHE A 77 -3.38 -9.43 5.22
CA PHE A 77 -4.38 -10.45 4.90
C PHE A 77 -4.97 -10.37 3.49
N GLN A 78 -4.98 -9.20 2.87
CA GLN A 78 -5.39 -9.03 1.47
C GLN A 78 -4.57 -9.87 0.47
N TYR A 79 -3.37 -10.33 0.86
CA TYR A 79 -2.53 -11.21 0.06
C TYR A 79 -2.79 -12.71 0.33
N ARG A 80 -3.72 -13.09 1.22
CA ARG A 80 -3.94 -14.48 1.65
C ARG A 80 -4.20 -15.48 0.52
N HIS A 81 -4.85 -15.03 -0.56
CA HIS A 81 -5.12 -15.82 -1.76
C HIS A 81 -4.17 -15.51 -2.94
N ARG A 82 -3.18 -14.63 -2.74
CA ARG A 82 -2.27 -14.21 -3.79
C ARG A 82 -1.07 -15.15 -3.87
N SER A 83 -0.50 -15.26 -5.08
CA SER A 83 0.71 -16.04 -5.30
C SER A 83 1.93 -15.31 -4.74
N PHE A 84 3.01 -16.05 -4.49
CA PHE A 84 4.29 -15.45 -4.09
C PHE A 84 4.78 -14.40 -5.10
N PHE A 85 4.58 -14.66 -6.39
CA PHE A 85 4.93 -13.72 -7.46
C PHE A 85 4.23 -12.37 -7.31
N VAL A 86 2.93 -12.36 -6.99
CA VAL A 86 2.18 -11.11 -6.76
C VAL A 86 2.72 -10.35 -5.55
N THR A 87 2.97 -11.04 -4.43
CA THR A 87 3.53 -10.40 -3.22
C THR A 87 4.94 -9.85 -3.46
N ARG A 88 5.75 -10.57 -4.24
CA ARG A 88 7.10 -10.17 -4.62
C ARG A 88 7.09 -8.92 -5.48
N ASN A 89 6.24 -8.87 -6.50
CA ASN A 89 6.13 -7.69 -7.35
C ASN A 89 5.63 -6.47 -6.57
N ASP A 90 4.65 -6.66 -5.68
CA ASP A 90 4.17 -5.56 -4.84
C ASP A 90 5.26 -5.04 -3.88
N ALA A 91 6.07 -5.94 -3.30
CA ALA A 91 7.25 -5.55 -2.52
C ALA A 91 8.28 -4.78 -3.38
N LEU A 92 8.51 -5.23 -4.62
CA LEU A 92 9.40 -4.54 -5.55
C LEU A 92 8.88 -3.14 -5.91
N ASP A 93 7.60 -2.99 -6.19
CA ASP A 93 7.00 -1.68 -6.49
C ASP A 93 7.09 -0.75 -5.27
N ARG A 94 6.91 -1.30 -4.07
CA ARG A 94 6.93 -0.52 -2.83
C ARG A 94 8.33 -0.07 -2.40
N PHE A 95 9.37 -0.88 -2.62
CA PHE A 95 10.74 -0.55 -2.18
C PHE A 95 11.68 -0.16 -3.33
N GLY A 96 11.37 -0.57 -4.56
CA GLY A 96 12.19 -0.34 -5.74
C GLY A 96 11.90 0.96 -6.48
N THR A 97 10.80 1.64 -6.16
CA THR A 97 10.41 2.94 -6.74
C THR A 97 10.72 4.10 -5.78
N ARG A 98 11.18 5.24 -6.34
CA ARG A 98 11.51 6.45 -5.54
C ARG A 98 10.28 7.27 -5.20
N LEU A 99 9.24 7.19 -6.01
CA LEU A 99 8.06 8.04 -5.89
C LEU A 99 7.06 7.42 -4.92
N GLU A 100 6.80 8.09 -3.81
CA GLU A 100 5.66 7.79 -2.96
C GLU A 100 4.87 9.05 -2.68
N LYS A 101 3.56 9.00 -2.96
CA LYS A 101 2.61 10.00 -2.47
C LYS A 101 1.47 9.25 -1.80
N ARG A 102 1.24 9.56 -0.52
CA ARG A 102 0.14 8.98 0.25
C ARG A 102 -0.98 10.01 0.33
N TYR A 103 -2.17 9.61 -0.07
CA TYR A 103 -3.37 10.44 -0.06
C TYR A 103 -4.39 9.87 0.93
N SER A 104 -5.20 10.74 1.54
CA SER A 104 -6.42 10.32 2.22
C SER A 104 -7.47 9.90 1.19
N LYS A 105 -8.50 9.17 1.61
CA LYS A 105 -9.66 8.85 0.76
C LYS A 105 -10.24 10.13 0.13
N GLU A 106 -10.38 11.17 0.95
CA GLU A 106 -10.83 12.49 0.51
C GLU A 106 -9.83 13.17 -0.44
N GLY A 107 -8.53 13.08 -0.18
CA GLY A 107 -7.50 13.61 -1.07
C GLY A 107 -7.50 12.93 -2.45
N VAL A 108 -7.81 11.63 -2.53
CA VAL A 108 -8.00 10.93 -3.81
C VAL A 108 -9.26 11.40 -4.52
N ARG A 109 -10.37 11.60 -3.80
CA ARG A 109 -11.61 12.13 -4.37
C ARG A 109 -11.39 13.50 -5.02
N GLN A 110 -10.79 14.43 -4.29
CA GLN A 110 -10.48 15.77 -4.80
C GLN A 110 -9.54 15.73 -6.01
N LEU A 111 -8.61 14.77 -6.05
CA LEU A 111 -7.70 14.59 -7.18
C LEU A 111 -8.45 14.13 -8.44
N LEU A 112 -9.38 13.17 -8.29
CA LEU A 112 -10.20 12.67 -9.40
C LEU A 112 -11.19 13.73 -9.90
N GLU A 113 -11.90 14.40 -8.99
CA GLU A 113 -12.84 15.48 -9.32
C GLU A 113 -12.12 16.66 -9.97
N GLY A 114 -10.95 17.04 -9.46
CA GLY A 114 -10.11 18.09 -10.07
C GLY A 114 -9.54 17.72 -11.45
N ALA A 115 -9.58 16.43 -11.83
CA ALA A 115 -9.24 15.95 -13.17
C ALA A 115 -10.47 15.82 -14.09
N GLY A 116 -11.67 16.19 -13.60
CA GLY A 116 -12.93 16.16 -14.35
C GLY A 116 -13.63 14.80 -14.32
N PHE A 117 -13.31 13.93 -13.36
CA PHE A 117 -14.09 12.71 -13.13
C PHE A 117 -15.23 12.97 -12.14
N GLU A 118 -16.36 12.32 -12.37
CA GLU A 118 -17.56 12.35 -11.56
C GLU A 118 -17.86 10.97 -10.96
N LYS A 119 -18.81 10.93 -10.01
CA LYS A 119 -19.33 9.69 -9.40
C LYS A 119 -18.20 8.79 -8.86
N VAL A 120 -17.28 9.37 -8.08
CA VAL A 120 -16.18 8.63 -7.45
C VAL A 120 -16.73 7.69 -6.36
N VAL A 121 -16.56 6.39 -6.57
CA VAL A 121 -16.95 5.34 -5.62
C VAL A 121 -15.71 4.58 -5.19
N PHE A 122 -15.54 4.37 -3.89
CA PHE A 122 -14.46 3.56 -3.32
C PHE A 122 -14.99 2.17 -2.96
N SER A 123 -14.10 1.18 -2.98
CA SER A 123 -14.42 -0.17 -2.51
C SER A 123 -14.73 -0.17 -1.02
N GLU A 124 -15.85 -0.77 -0.63
CA GLU A 124 -16.18 -1.06 0.77
C GLU A 124 -15.45 -2.33 1.26
N ASP A 125 -15.07 -3.20 0.33
CA ASP A 125 -14.29 -4.41 0.60
C ASP A 125 -12.77 -4.18 0.46
N PRO A 126 -11.94 -4.98 1.14
CA PRO A 126 -10.50 -4.99 0.92
C PRO A 126 -10.15 -5.34 -0.55
N PRO A 127 -9.22 -4.63 -1.20
CA PRO A 127 -8.45 -3.51 -0.66
C PRO A 127 -9.18 -2.16 -0.79
N TRP A 128 -9.43 -1.50 0.34
CA TRP A 128 -10.22 -0.26 0.48
C TRP A 128 -9.69 0.97 -0.29
N TRP A 129 -8.53 0.86 -0.95
CA TRP A 129 -7.94 1.94 -1.77
C TRP A 129 -8.29 1.85 -3.25
N VAL A 130 -9.10 0.87 -3.65
CA VAL A 130 -9.63 0.82 -5.03
C VAL A 130 -10.75 1.84 -5.16
N ALA A 131 -10.67 2.67 -6.20
CA ALA A 131 -11.70 3.63 -6.55
C ALA A 131 -12.05 3.50 -8.03
N VAL A 132 -13.32 3.69 -8.35
CA VAL A 132 -13.83 3.84 -9.72
C VAL A 132 -14.48 5.20 -9.86
N ALA A 133 -14.29 5.84 -11.00
CA ALA A 133 -14.90 7.11 -11.32
C ALA A 133 -15.27 7.13 -12.80
N ARG A 134 -16.27 7.91 -13.17
CA ARG A 134 -16.75 8.05 -14.55
C ARG A 134 -16.44 9.47 -15.04
N ARG A 135 -16.37 9.65 -16.35
CA ARG A 135 -16.20 10.96 -16.97
C ARG A 135 -17.33 11.18 -17.95
#